data_AF-A0A7D6CR46-F1
#
_entry.id   AF-A0A7D6CR46-F1
#
_cell.length_a   1.000
_cell.length_b   1.000
_cell.length_c   1.000
_cell.angle_alpha   90.00
_cell.angle_beta   90.00
_cell.angle_gamma   90.00
#
_symmetry.space_group_name_H-M   'P 1'
#
loop_
_entity.id
_entity.type
_entity.pdbx_description
1 polymer ?
#
loop_
_entity_poly.entity_id
_entity_poly.type
_entity_poly.pdbx_seq_one_letter_code
_entity_poly.pdbx_strand_id
1 'polypeptide(L)'
;MPTDVALDLPDDAAEDEAAAIAAAIGAHLHDQALAAAAAAAEGEATWDDRRWAFAGRVRTQQHRTVRVPRDAPTDPWSAAGRTKQF
;
A
#
# COMPACT_ATOMS: atom_id res chain seq x y z
N MET A 1 20.41 -2.34 -7.88
CA MET A 1 20.22 -2.20 -6.42
C MET A 1 20.07 -0.73 -6.11
N PRO A 2 19.07 -0.30 -5.31
CA PRO A 2 19.00 1.10 -4.87
C PRO A 2 20.33 1.41 -4.17
N THR A 3 21.11 2.30 -4.76
CA THR A 3 22.56 2.39 -4.51
C THR A 3 22.91 3.45 -3.46
N ASP A 4 21.89 4.05 -2.82
CA ASP A 4 22.02 5.15 -1.85
C ASP A 4 21.11 4.92 -0.63
N VAL A 5 21.29 3.80 0.07
CA VAL A 5 20.75 3.65 1.42
C VAL A 5 21.91 3.80 2.40
N ALA A 6 21.99 4.96 3.04
CA ALA A 6 22.91 5.19 4.15
C ALA A 6 22.34 4.50 5.40
N LEU A 7 23.08 3.52 5.93
CA LEU A 7 22.77 2.84 7.17
C LEU A 7 23.73 3.31 8.25
N ASP A 8 23.18 3.79 9.36
CA ASP A 8 23.93 4.08 10.57
C ASP A 8 23.82 2.86 11.48
N LEU A 9 24.96 2.23 11.78
CA LEU A 9 25.05 1.03 12.60
C LEU A 9 25.46 1.41 14.02
N PRO A 10 25.00 0.69 15.05
CA PRO A 10 25.47 0.89 16.41
C PRO A 10 27.00 0.71 16.50
N ASP A 11 27.67 1.59 17.25
CA ASP A 11 29.13 1.56 17.44
C ASP A 11 29.61 0.27 18.13
N ASP A 12 28.72 -0.43 18.85
CA ASP A 12 28.99 -1.66 19.59
C ASP A 12 28.57 -2.94 18.85
N ALA A 13 28.04 -2.83 17.62
CA ALA A 13 27.64 -3.99 16.83
C ALA A 13 28.86 -4.82 16.42
N ALA A 14 28.84 -6.11 16.76
CA ALA A 14 29.84 -7.05 16.26
C ALA A 14 29.70 -7.25 14.74
N GLU A 15 30.75 -7.70 14.06
CA GLU A 15 30.74 -7.90 12.60
C GLU A 15 29.58 -8.81 12.13
N ASP A 16 29.34 -9.91 12.84
CA ASP A 16 28.24 -10.84 12.55
C ASP A 16 26.86 -10.18 12.72
N GLU A 17 26.72 -9.33 13.74
CA GLU A 17 25.48 -8.60 14.02
C GLU A 17 25.23 -7.52 12.96
N ALA A 18 26.27 -6.76 12.60
CA ALA A 18 26.21 -5.77 11.52
C ALA A 18 25.83 -6.44 10.18
N ALA A 19 26.40 -7.61 9.88
CA ALA A 19 26.05 -8.39 8.70
C ALA A 19 24.59 -8.87 8.72
N ALA A 20 24.10 -9.34 9.87
CA ALA A 20 22.70 -9.75 10.03
C ALA A 20 21.72 -8.58 9.83
N ILE A 21 22.02 -7.41 10.39
CA ILE A 21 21.22 -6.19 10.21
C ILE A 21 21.19 -5.78 8.73
N ALA A 22 22.35 -5.72 8.08
CA ALA A 22 22.44 -5.36 6.66
C ALA A 22 21.66 -6.34 5.77
N ALA A 23 21.75 -7.66 6.06
CA ALA A 23 21.02 -8.68 5.33
C ALA A 23 19.50 -8.55 5.51
N ALA A 24 19.02 -8.31 6.74
CA ALA A 24 17.60 -8.15 7.04
C ALA A 24 17.01 -6.92 6.32
N ILE A 25 17.71 -5.79 6.37
CA ILE A 25 17.28 -4.56 5.68
C ILE A 25 17.31 -4.77 4.15
N GLY A 26 18.38 -5.38 3.63
CA GLY A 26 18.49 -5.69 2.20
C GLY A 26 17.37 -6.59 1.69
N ALA A 27 17.02 -7.64 2.44
CA ALA A 27 15.89 -8.51 2.12
C ALA A 27 14.56 -7.74 2.14
N HIS A 28 14.32 -6.91 3.16
CA HIS A 28 13.11 -6.11 3.23
C HIS A 28 12.97 -5.13 2.05
N LEU A 29 14.06 -4.44 1.68
CA LEU A 29 14.05 -3.53 0.53
C LEU A 29 13.85 -4.27 -0.79
N HIS A 30 14.42 -5.47 -0.93
CA HIS A 30 14.20 -6.33 -2.09
C HIS A 30 12.72 -6.72 -2.21
N ASP A 31 12.11 -7.17 -1.11
CA ASP A 31 10.69 -7.54 -1.07
C ASP A 31 9.79 -6.35 -1.40
N GLN A 32 10.10 -5.15 -0.88
CA GLN A 32 9.39 -3.93 -1.24
C GLN A 32 9.49 -3.62 -2.74
N ALA A 33 10.68 -3.77 -3.34
CA ALA A 33 10.87 -3.54 -4.76
C ALA A 33 10.07 -4.54 -5.62
N LEU A 34 10.02 -5.82 -5.21
CA LEU A 34 9.18 -6.84 -5.85
C LEU A 34 7.68 -6.51 -5.73
N ALA A 35 7.22 -6.12 -4.54
CA ALA A 35 5.84 -5.73 -4.32
C ALA A 35 5.45 -4.50 -5.16
N ALA A 36 6.32 -3.49 -5.25
CA ALA A 36 6.10 -2.32 -6.09
C ALA A 36 6.04 -2.68 -7.58
N ALA A 37 6.93 -3.56 -8.05
CA ALA A 37 6.91 -4.06 -9.43
C ALA A 37 5.64 -4.85 -9.75
N ALA A 38 5.18 -5.70 -8.82
CA ALA A 38 3.92 -6.43 -8.94
C ALA A 38 2.72 -5.47 -8.99
N ALA A 39 2.68 -4.47 -8.11
CA ALA A 39 1.63 -3.45 -8.10
C ALA A 39 1.63 -2.58 -9.36
N ALA A 40 2.79 -2.31 -9.96
CA ALA A 40 2.87 -1.60 -11.24
C ALA A 40 2.44 -2.48 -12.43
N ALA A 41 2.54 -3.80 -12.31
CA ALA A 41 2.06 -4.75 -13.31
C ALA A 41 0.55 -4.99 -13.20
N GLU A 42 -0.04 -4.86 -12.01
CA GLU A 42 -1.48 -4.71 -11.85
C GLU A 42 -1.90 -3.37 -12.47
N GLY A 43 -2.68 -3.44 -13.55
CA GLY A 43 -3.15 -2.24 -14.25
C GLY A 43 -3.92 -1.28 -13.34
N GLU A 44 -4.18 -0.07 -13.84
CA GLU A 44 -4.84 1.02 -13.08
C GLU A 44 -6.05 0.49 -12.28
N ALA A 45 -5.99 0.64 -10.97
CA ALA A 45 -7.02 0.15 -10.08
C ALA A 45 -8.35 0.83 -10.41
N THR A 46 -9.32 0.09 -10.96
CA THR A 46 -10.66 0.63 -11.29
C THR A 46 -11.72 0.19 -10.28
N TRP A 47 -12.90 0.80 -10.38
CA TRP A 47 -14.06 0.44 -9.57
C TRP A 47 -14.88 -0.72 -10.14
N ASP A 48 -14.64 -1.19 -11.37
CA ASP A 48 -15.62 -2.03 -12.08
C ASP A 48 -15.95 -3.34 -11.33
N ASP A 49 -14.98 -3.99 -10.67
CA ASP A 49 -15.22 -5.21 -9.89
C ASP A 49 -15.46 -4.97 -8.38
N ARG A 50 -15.22 -3.74 -7.90
CA ARG A 50 -15.21 -3.41 -6.46
C ARG A 50 -16.34 -2.48 -6.02
N ARG A 51 -17.06 -1.87 -6.98
CA ARG A 51 -18.06 -0.82 -6.72
C ARG A 51 -19.17 -1.27 -5.79
N TRP A 52 -19.73 -2.44 -6.07
CA TRP A 52 -20.86 -2.99 -5.33
C TRP A 52 -20.47 -3.38 -3.91
N ALA A 53 -19.31 -3.99 -3.74
CA ALA A 53 -18.77 -4.35 -2.43
C ALA A 53 -18.54 -3.11 -1.55
N PHE A 54 -17.96 -2.04 -2.12
CA PHE A 54 -17.75 -0.79 -1.38
C PHE A 54 -19.08 -0.10 -1.03
N ALA A 55 -20.01 0.03 -1.98
CA ALA A 55 -21.33 0.61 -1.71
C ALA A 55 -22.08 -0.18 -0.62
N GLY A 56 -21.93 -1.51 -0.60
CA GLY A 56 -22.43 -2.38 0.46
C GLY A 56 -21.83 -2.06 1.83
N ARG A 57 -20.51 -1.87 1.92
CA ARG A 57 -19.84 -1.44 3.17
C ARG A 57 -20.30 -0.07 3.63
N VAL A 58 -20.47 0.89 2.72
CA VAL A 58 -21.01 2.22 3.07
C VAL A 58 -22.42 2.11 3.64
N ARG A 59 -23.28 1.31 3.02
CA ARG A 59 -24.64 1.04 3.52
C ARG A 59 -24.62 0.47 4.93
N THR A 60 -23.76 -0.52 5.20
CA THR A 60 -23.69 -1.15 6.52
C THR A 60 -23.12 -0.22 7.59
N GLN A 61 -22.06 0.53 7.29
CA GLN A 61 -21.34 1.33 8.29
C GLN A 61 -21.87 2.75 8.46
N GLN A 62 -22.36 3.37 7.39
CA GLN A 62 -22.84 4.76 7.37
C GLN A 62 -24.37 4.84 7.27
N HIS A 63 -25.07 3.70 7.26
CA HIS A 63 -26.53 3.60 7.14
C HIS A 63 -27.12 4.38 5.96
N ARG A 64 -26.35 4.54 4.87
CA ARG A 64 -26.77 5.23 3.65
C ARG A 64 -26.35 4.48 2.39
N THR A 65 -27.19 4.54 1.37
CA THR A 65 -26.85 4.03 0.04
C THR A 65 -26.13 5.12 -0.76
N VAL A 66 -25.07 4.74 -1.46
CA VAL A 66 -24.31 5.64 -2.34
C VAL A 66 -24.01 4.93 -3.65
N ARG A 67 -23.90 5.69 -4.74
CA ARG A 67 -23.44 5.18 -6.03
C ARG A 67 -22.04 5.70 -6.28
N VAL A 68 -21.04 4.86 -6.10
CA VAL A 68 -19.64 5.27 -6.25
C VAL A 68 -19.35 5.65 -7.72
N PRO A 69 -18.92 6.90 -8.00
CA PRO A 69 -18.51 7.33 -9.34
C PRO A 69 -17.30 6.55 -9.85
N ARG A 70 -17.10 6.47 -11.18
CA ARG A 70 -15.94 5.76 -11.76
C ARG A 70 -14.62 6.47 -11.51
N ASP A 71 -14.72 7.77 -11.39
CA ASP A 71 -13.71 8.80 -11.16
C ASP A 71 -13.42 9.05 -9.67
N ALA A 72 -14.13 8.35 -8.77
CA ALA A 72 -13.78 8.37 -7.35
C ALA A 72 -12.42 7.69 -7.12
N PRO A 73 -11.63 8.14 -6.13
CA PRO A 73 -10.39 7.47 -5.75
C PRO A 73 -10.62 5.98 -5.53
N THR A 74 -9.78 5.11 -6.09
CA THR A 74 -9.98 3.66 -6.02
C THR A 74 -9.34 3.01 -4.79
N ASP A 75 -8.56 3.80 -4.04
CA ASP A 75 -8.19 3.54 -2.65
C ASP A 75 -9.43 3.66 -1.74
N PRO A 76 -9.84 2.59 -1.04
CA PRO A 76 -11.03 2.59 -0.20
C PRO A 76 -11.02 3.63 0.93
N TRP A 77 -9.84 3.96 1.49
CA TRP A 77 -9.74 4.93 2.57
C TRP A 77 -10.02 6.35 2.07
N SER A 78 -9.35 6.73 0.97
CA SER A 78 -9.59 7.99 0.27
C SER A 78 -11.04 8.11 -0.22
N ALA A 79 -11.61 7.02 -0.74
CA ALA A 79 -13.02 6.98 -1.16
C ALA A 79 -13.99 7.16 0.02
N ALA A 80 -13.72 6.53 1.16
CA ALA A 80 -14.56 6.64 2.35
C ALA A 80 -14.62 8.09 2.88
N GLY A 81 -13.51 8.82 2.80
CA GLY A 81 -13.47 10.26 3.14
C GLY A 81 -14.30 11.14 2.19
N ARG A 82 -14.64 10.66 0.99
CA ARG A 82 -15.38 11.41 -0.05
C ARG A 82 -16.81 10.92 -0.27
N THR A 83 -17.36 10.05 0.58
CA THR A 83 -18.71 9.51 0.37
C THR A 83 -19.83 10.56 0.34
N LYS A 84 -19.60 11.78 0.83
CA LYS A 84 -20.54 12.91 0.69
C LYS A 84 -20.66 13.45 -0.74
N GLN A 85 -19.68 13.15 -1.60
CA GLN A 85 -19.58 13.61 -2.99
C GLN A 85 -20.11 12.56 -3.99
N PHE A 86 -20.48 11.38 -3.48
CA PHE A 86 -21.04 10.26 -4.24
C PHE A 86 -22.56 10.34 -4.31
#